data_AF-X1MCP5-F1
#
_entry.id   AF-X1MCP5-F1
#
_cell.length_a   1.000
_cell.length_b   1.000
_cell.length_c   1.000
_cell.angle_alpha   90.00
_cell.angle_beta   90.00
_cell.angle_gamma   90.00
#
_symmetry.space_group_name_H-M   'P 1'
#
loop_
_entity.id
_entity.type
_entity.pdbx_description
1 polymer ?
#
loop_
_entity_poly.entity_id
_entity_poly.type
_entity_poly.pdbx_seq_one_letter_code
_entity_poly.pdbx_strand_id
1 'polypeptide(L)'
;LKSRGYRVGTIKHTPQGMTFDVPDKDSWRHIQAGSEVTAISSPDKIVLIKPITQALTLDEIAHLIGEDCDIILTEGFKQDNAPKIEVHRGEVGPPLSAVKKLIAIAHSLISSVR
;
A
#
# COMPACT_ATOMS: atom_id res chain seq x y z
N LEU A 1 13.16 2.92 9.63
CA LEU A 1 12.99 1.45 9.51
C LEU A 1 14.14 0.81 8.73
N LYS A 2 14.38 1.20 7.46
CA LYS A 2 15.53 0.70 6.68
C LYS A 2 16.89 0.88 7.36
N SER A 3 17.16 2.05 7.94
CA SER A 3 18.39 2.31 8.72
C SER A 3 18.53 1.47 9.99
N ARG A 4 17.43 0.84 10.44
CA ARG A 4 17.39 -0.09 11.57
C ARG A 4 17.45 -1.57 11.11
N GLY A 5 17.68 -1.84 9.83
CA GLY A 5 17.88 -3.19 9.29
C GLY A 5 16.62 -3.90 8.75
N TYR A 6 15.43 -3.35 8.93
CA TYR A 6 14.20 -4.01 8.47
C TYR A 6 14.04 -4.03 6.94
N ARG A 7 13.50 -5.12 6.40
CA ARG A 7 12.93 -5.21 5.04
C ARG A 7 11.48 -4.70 5.12
N VAL A 8 11.16 -3.68 4.31
CA VAL A 8 9.88 -2.96 4.44
C VAL A 8 9.16 -3.00 3.11
N GLY A 9 7.94 -3.53 3.13
CA GLY A 9 6.98 -3.49 2.03
C GLY A 9 5.95 -2.39 2.25
N THR A 10 5.31 -1.96 1.17
CA THR A 10 4.23 -0.97 1.23
C THR A 10 3.05 -1.39 0.38
N ILE A 11 1.84 -1.20 0.90
CA ILE A 11 0.59 -1.38 0.17
C ILE A 11 -0.14 -0.04 0.16
N LYS A 12 -0.59 0.39 -1.02
CA LYS A 12 -1.43 1.58 -1.17
C LYS A 12 -2.75 1.20 -1.81
N HIS A 13 -3.86 1.54 -1.15
CA HIS A 13 -5.19 1.41 -1.70
C HIS A 13 -5.65 2.73 -2.31
N THR A 14 -5.98 2.73 -3.60
CA THR A 14 -6.58 3.87 -4.31
C THR A 14 -7.98 3.51 -4.80
N PRO A 15 -9.00 4.37 -4.59
CA PRO A 15 -10.33 4.15 -5.16
C PRO A 15 -10.37 4.26 -6.69
N GLN A 16 -9.42 4.98 -7.27
CA GLN A 16 -9.32 5.18 -8.71
C GLN A 16 -8.47 4.04 -9.30
N GLY A 17 -8.95 3.46 -10.41
CA GLY A 17 -8.17 2.47 -11.16
C GLY A 17 -6.81 3.04 -11.58
N MET A 18 -5.78 2.20 -11.57
CA MET A 18 -4.44 2.56 -12.01
C MET A 18 -4.14 1.86 -13.33
N THR A 19 -3.61 2.61 -14.30
CA THR A 19 -3.08 2.05 -15.54
C THR A 19 -1.56 2.09 -15.45
N PHE A 20 -0.94 0.92 -15.30
CA PHE A 20 0.52 0.81 -15.18
C PHE A 20 1.21 0.50 -16.51
N ASP A 21 0.46 0.02 -17.50
CA ASP A 21 1.01 -0.30 -18.81
C ASP A 21 0.62 0.73 -19.86
N VAL A 22 1.60 1.05 -20.71
CA VAL A 22 1.40 1.88 -21.89
C VAL A 22 0.76 1.02 -22.97
N PRO A 23 -0.35 1.47 -23.61
CA PRO A 23 -0.91 0.80 -24.77
C PRO A 23 0.17 0.47 -25.82
N ASP A 24 -0.01 -0.64 -26.53
CA ASP A 24 0.86 -1.09 -27.63
C ASP A 24 2.26 -1.62 -27.24
N LYS A 25 2.55 -1.81 -25.95
CA LYS A 25 3.70 -2.62 -25.50
C LYS A 25 3.38 -4.11 -25.43
N ASP A 26 4.40 -4.96 -25.49
CA ASP A 26 4.21 -6.41 -25.39
C ASP A 26 3.59 -6.81 -24.04
N SER A 27 3.98 -6.20 -22.92
CA SER A 27 3.35 -6.43 -21.61
C SER A 27 1.84 -6.17 -21.63
N TRP A 28 1.43 -5.08 -22.26
CA TRP A 28 0.01 -4.75 -22.43
C TRP A 28 -0.73 -5.82 -23.24
N ARG A 29 -0.12 -6.32 -24.32
CA ARG A 29 -0.71 -7.38 -25.15
C ARG A 29 -0.88 -8.69 -24.38
N HIS A 30 0.07 -9.06 -23.52
CA HIS A 30 -0.04 -10.25 -22.67
C HIS A 30 -1.24 -10.14 -21.71
N ILE A 31 -1.43 -8.96 -21.10
CA ILE A 31 -2.57 -8.70 -20.21
C ILE A 31 -3.88 -8.77 -20.98
N GLN A 32 -3.98 -8.10 -22.14
CA GLN A 32 -5.20 -8.10 -22.96
C GLN A 32 -5.54 -9.49 -23.53
N ALA A 33 -4.54 -10.34 -23.73
CA ALA A 33 -4.75 -11.73 -24.12
C ALA A 33 -5.36 -12.61 -23.01
N GLY A 34 -5.54 -12.07 -21.80
CA GLY A 34 -6.13 -12.78 -20.66
C GLY A 34 -5.09 -13.53 -19.85
N SER A 35 -3.92 -12.94 -19.61
CA SER A 35 -2.95 -13.52 -18.66
C SER A 35 -3.37 -13.24 -17.22
N GLU A 36 -3.44 -14.30 -16.42
CA GLU A 36 -3.87 -14.22 -15.00
C GLU A 36 -2.86 -13.42 -14.16
N VAL A 37 -1.59 -13.52 -14.52
CA VAL A 37 -0.49 -12.74 -13.96
C VAL A 37 0.50 -12.44 -15.07
N THR A 38 0.92 -11.18 -15.19
CA THR A 38 2.00 -10.75 -16.09
C THR A 38 3.17 -10.25 -15.24
N ALA A 39 4.35 -10.82 -15.46
CA ALA A 39 5.59 -10.38 -14.83
C ALA A 39 6.49 -9.69 -15.86
N ILE A 40 6.92 -8.47 -15.56
CA ILE A 40 7.87 -7.69 -16.36
C ILE A 40 9.16 -7.61 -15.58
N SER A 41 10.23 -8.20 -16.11
CA SER A 41 11.54 -8.22 -15.46
C SER A 41 12.51 -7.27 -16.16
N SER A 42 13.31 -6.58 -15.36
CA SER A 42 14.42 -5.72 -15.79
C SER A 42 15.62 -5.98 -14.87
N PRO A 43 16.84 -5.51 -15.21
CA PRO A 43 18.03 -5.79 -14.41
C PRO A 43 17.94 -5.39 -12.94
N ASP A 44 17.13 -4.38 -12.60
CA ASP A 44 17.05 -3.80 -11.26
C ASP A 44 15.66 -3.94 -10.59
N LYS A 45 14.61 -4.36 -11.31
CA LYS A 45 13.28 -4.55 -10.73
C LYS A 45 12.39 -5.52 -11.50
N ILE A 46 11.37 -6.02 -10.81
CA ILE A 46 10.26 -6.76 -11.38
C ILE A 46 8.97 -5.97 -11.11
N VAL A 47 8.07 -5.95 -12.10
CA VAL A 47 6.69 -5.49 -11.95
C VAL A 47 5.77 -6.69 -12.14
N LEU A 48 4.84 -6.88 -11.20
CA LEU A 48 3.79 -7.89 -11.28
C LEU A 48 2.45 -7.21 -11.48
N ILE A 49 1.73 -7.60 -12.52
CA ILE A 49 0.38 -7.14 -12.81
C ILE A 49 -0.54 -8.34 -12.72
N LYS A 50 -1.51 -8.25 -11.82
CA LYS A 50 -2.53 -9.27 -11.59
C LYS A 50 -3.90 -8.62 -11.74
N PRO A 51 -4.55 -8.73 -12.91
CA PRO A 51 -5.94 -8.32 -13.06
C PRO A 51 -6.82 -9.06 -12.05
N ILE A 52 -7.72 -8.33 -11.40
CA ILE A 52 -8.67 -8.89 -10.43
C ILE A 52 -10.09 -8.51 -10.82
N THR A 53 -11.03 -9.42 -10.64
CA THR A 53 -12.47 -9.17 -10.87
C THR A 53 -13.18 -8.64 -9.61
N GLN A 54 -12.55 -8.79 -8.44
CA GLN A 54 -13.03 -8.33 -7.15
C GLN A 54 -11.86 -7.73 -6.35
N ALA A 55 -12.17 -6.74 -5.52
CA ALA A 55 -11.17 -6.14 -4.64
C ALA A 55 -10.62 -7.19 -3.65
N LEU A 56 -9.31 -7.24 -3.49
CA LEU A 56 -8.64 -8.08 -2.50
C LEU A 56 -8.65 -7.41 -1.13
N THR A 57 -8.71 -8.24 -0.09
CA THR A 57 -8.46 -7.83 1.29
C THR A 57 -7.00 -7.46 1.50
N LEU A 58 -6.71 -6.70 2.57
CA LEU A 58 -5.33 -6.36 2.90
C LEU A 58 -4.46 -7.61 3.13
N ASP A 59 -5.00 -8.61 3.82
CA ASP A 59 -4.27 -9.85 4.11
C ASP A 59 -3.93 -10.60 2.82
N GLU A 60 -4.86 -10.72 1.86
CA GLU A 60 -4.58 -11.34 0.57
C GLU A 60 -3.46 -10.63 -0.21
N ILE A 61 -3.43 -9.30 -0.20
CA ILE A 61 -2.36 -8.52 -0.85
C ILE A 61 -1.03 -8.71 -0.11
N ALA A 62 -1.04 -8.75 1.23
CA ALA A 62 0.15 -9.00 2.02
C ALA A 62 0.76 -10.38 1.71
N HIS A 63 -0.08 -11.42 1.50
CA HIS A 63 0.39 -12.74 1.07
C HIS A 63 1.04 -12.72 -0.32
N LEU A 64 0.62 -11.82 -1.22
CA LEU A 64 1.27 -11.65 -2.53
C LEU A 64 2.65 -10.99 -2.44
N ILE A 65 2.91 -10.16 -1.42
CA ILE A 65 4.24 -9.61 -1.14
C ILE A 65 5.16 -10.71 -0.59
N GLY A 66 4.60 -11.67 0.15
CA GLY A 66 5.34 -12.81 0.69
C GLY A 66 6.28 -12.46 1.84
N GLU A 67 7.20 -13.38 2.13
CA GLU A 67 8.12 -13.31 3.28
C GLU A 67 9.37 -12.43 3.04
N ASP A 68 9.38 -11.69 1.92
CA ASP A 68 10.47 -10.79 1.54
C ASP A 68 10.56 -9.55 2.45
N CYS A 69 9.52 -9.27 3.23
CA CYS A 69 9.42 -8.12 4.11
C CYS A 69 9.20 -8.54 5.57
N ASP A 70 9.83 -7.82 6.50
CA ASP A 70 9.61 -8.00 7.94
C ASP A 70 8.43 -7.15 8.42
N ILE A 71 8.17 -6.03 7.73
CA ILE A 71 7.12 -5.07 8.05
C ILE A 71 6.44 -4.64 6.75
N ILE A 72 5.10 -4.64 6.71
CA ILE A 72 4.31 -4.06 5.64
C ILE A 72 3.59 -2.82 6.18
N LEU A 73 3.80 -1.68 5.53
CA LEU A 73 3.08 -0.44 5.84
C LEU A 73 1.96 -0.22 4.84
N THR A 74 0.79 0.17 5.32
CA THR A 74 -0.40 0.29 4.47
C THR A 74 -0.95 1.71 4.50
N GLU A 75 -1.13 2.32 3.34
CA GLU A 75 -1.86 3.58 3.18
C GLU A 75 -3.24 3.27 2.56
N GLY A 76 -4.31 3.58 3.30
CA GLY A 76 -5.69 3.24 2.90
C GLY A 76 -6.26 2.13 3.77
N PHE A 77 -7.09 1.26 3.21
CA PHE A 77 -7.71 0.12 3.94
C PHE A 77 -8.35 0.51 5.28
N LYS A 78 -9.05 1.66 5.32
CA LYS A 78 -9.57 2.25 6.58
C LYS A 78 -10.49 1.30 7.37
N GLN A 79 -11.23 0.45 6.66
CA GLN A 79 -12.18 -0.51 7.24
C GLN A 79 -11.55 -1.86 7.59
N ASP A 80 -10.28 -2.05 7.24
CA ASP A 80 -9.60 -3.33 7.43
C ASP A 80 -9.16 -3.52 8.88
N ASN A 81 -8.75 -4.73 9.23
CA ASN A 81 -8.54 -5.17 10.61
C ASN A 81 -7.07 -5.12 11.08
N ALA A 82 -6.17 -4.53 10.30
CA ALA A 82 -4.78 -4.30 10.73
C ALA A 82 -4.69 -3.23 11.84
N PRO A 83 -3.64 -3.29 12.71
CA PRO A 83 -3.31 -2.21 13.64
C PRO A 83 -3.07 -0.89 12.92
N LYS A 84 -3.56 0.23 13.49
CA LYS A 84 -3.54 1.55 12.82
C LYS A 84 -2.78 2.58 13.62
N ILE A 85 -2.02 3.39 12.89
CA ILE A 85 -1.44 4.63 13.39
C ILE A 85 -2.18 5.77 12.68
N GLU A 86 -2.83 6.63 13.45
CA GLU A 86 -3.42 7.84 12.89
C GLU A 86 -2.33 8.90 12.72
N VAL A 87 -2.24 9.48 11.53
CA VAL A 87 -1.39 10.65 11.30
C VAL A 87 -2.26 11.89 11.42
N HIS A 88 -2.14 12.58 12.55
CA HIS A 88 -2.98 13.71 12.92
C HIS A 88 -2.26 15.04 12.74
N ARG A 89 -2.83 15.93 11.91
CA ARG A 89 -2.36 17.31 11.71
C ARG A 89 -3.31 18.27 12.44
N GLY A 90 -2.77 19.07 13.37
CA GLY A 90 -3.57 19.92 14.27
C GLY A 90 -4.50 20.93 13.58
N GLU A 91 -4.20 21.28 12.33
CA GLU A 91 -5.02 22.19 11.51
C GLU A 91 -6.33 21.56 11.02
N VAL A 92 -6.49 20.23 11.14
CA VAL A 92 -7.61 19.45 10.55
C VAL A 92 -8.72 19.17 11.58
N GLY A 93 -8.57 19.65 12.82
CA GLY A 93 -9.52 19.44 13.92
C GLY A 93 -8.98 18.46 14.97
N PRO A 94 -9.84 17.83 15.79
CA PRO A 94 -9.43 16.79 16.73
C PRO A 94 -9.15 15.46 16.01
N PRO A 95 -8.37 14.54 16.64
CA PRO A 95 -8.19 13.19 16.13
C PRO A 95 -9.51 12.47 15.88
N LEU A 96 -9.49 11.51 14.95
CA LEU A 96 -10.69 10.75 14.59
C LEU A 96 -11.21 9.95 15.78
N SER A 97 -12.48 10.15 16.11
CA SER A 97 -13.15 9.32 17.12
C SER A 97 -13.45 7.92 16.54
N ALA A 98 -13.37 6.89 17.40
CA ALA A 98 -13.79 5.53 17.11
C ALA A 98 -13.04 4.78 15.98
N VAL A 99 -11.76 5.11 15.72
CA VAL A 99 -10.90 4.29 14.85
C VAL A 99 -10.64 2.93 15.50
N LYS A 100 -11.17 1.86 14.90
CA LYS A 100 -10.95 0.50 15.37
C LYS A 100 -9.46 0.13 15.27
N LYS A 101 -8.94 -0.56 16.29
CA LYS A 101 -7.54 -1.04 16.35
C LYS A 101 -6.49 0.06 16.19
N LEU A 102 -6.83 1.29 16.63
CA LEU A 102 -5.87 2.38 16.76
C LEU A 102 -4.86 2.04 17.86
N ILE A 103 -3.57 1.99 17.52
CA ILE A 103 -2.48 1.68 18.45
C ILE A 103 -1.62 2.91 18.79
N ALA A 104 -1.66 3.95 17.96
CA ALA A 104 -0.97 5.21 18.21
C ALA A 104 -1.54 6.35 17.38
N ILE A 105 -1.31 7.59 17.84
CA ILE A 105 -1.53 8.81 17.05
C ILE A 105 -0.17 9.49 16.89
N ALA A 106 0.28 9.64 15.65
CA ALA A 106 1.42 10.44 15.28
C ALA A 106 0.94 11.88 15.07
N HIS A 107 1.27 12.76 16.00
CA HIS A 107 0.95 14.18 15.93
C HIS A 107 2.23 15.00 15.76
N SER A 108 2.18 16.01 14.90
CA SER A 108 3.22 17.02 14.82
C SER A 108 3.10 17.94 16.04
N LEU A 109 4.08 17.89 16.95
CA LEU A 109 4.24 18.94 17.96
C LEU A 109 4.57 20.25 17.24
N ILE A 110 3.66 21.21 17.25
CA ILE A 110 4.02 22.59 16.94
C ILE A 110 4.85 23.06 18.13
N SER A 111 6.17 23.08 18.00
CA SER A 111 7.03 23.82 18.92
C SER A 111 6.73 25.31 18.72
N SER A 112 5.72 25.83 19.40
CA SER A 112 5.61 27.27 19.61
C SER A 112 6.72 27.66 20.57
N VAL A 113 7.91 27.90 20.03
CA VAL A 113 8.90 28.74 20.71
C VAL A 113 8.30 30.13 20.77
N ARG A 114 7.84 30.52 21.96
CA ARG A 114 7.72 31.90 22.38
C ARG A 114 8.47 32.05 23.70
#